data_AF-A0AAF0PCB6-F1
#
_entry.id   AF-A0AAF0PCB6-F1
#
_cell.length_a   1.000
_cell.length_b   1.000
_cell.length_c   1.000
_cell.angle_alpha   90.00
_cell.angle_beta   90.00
_cell.angle_gamma   90.00
#
_symmetry.space_group_name_H-M   'P 1'
#
loop_
_entity.id
_entity.type
_entity.pdbx_description
1 polymer ?
#
loop_
_entity_poly.entity_id
_entity_poly.type
_entity_poly.pdbx_seq_one_letter_code
_entity_poly.pdbx_strand_id
1 'polypeptide(L)'
;MSTDDESFHPLGEEWEDELESMLDDTEYDSELGMKMAQDAMRVTEGELSEAEFHDRYHEEVMEEFGEDERPTKEAYEAAQEEAKGTASRMLDKFDGDGDETRRETMKKMGVGAAAVGMGAFGTVADGPEQSLAAEKGPRQETTEESDTQWGMTIDLERCDGCLSCMTACSQENDLDQGVNWMYVMAWEDHNHHGASESGNTDVNSDFNRLSDFNMLVRPCQHCTDAPCEKVCPTTARHTRDKDGLVLTDYDVCIGCRYCQVACPYGVNYFQWDDPDVAYEDIDGFEDPEDPDEITHAKYEHGERWVDSRAPRGVMSKCTMCPSMQDGKQGEEKVGTTACETACPPNAIQFGNVKDEASDPSQHREYPTKSRAVINLNTDIPSADVVDSNVSDGDSLEAAIEAIDSTEDADLDADMVAIAKAIEIRSRESETEPGDGENNSILEKQQTVLEFVTALEEYVDLESESARETLDLDQVDNLENAAQIRLEQYAGDPSSFQLLEDVGTNPNVTYLGTQPGPEAHQVEGPTKYEDVDLLDKRQEYLDKETVGHVDGVSL
;
A
#
# COMPACT_ATOMS: atom_id res chain seq x y z
N MET A 1 32.04 23.66 9.44
CA MET A 1 31.53 23.67 8.06
C MET A 1 30.05 23.99 8.20
N SER A 2 29.56 24.96 7.43
CA SER A 2 28.23 25.57 7.59
C SER A 2 27.12 24.54 7.43
N THR A 3 26.05 24.71 8.19
CA THR A 3 24.83 23.89 8.24
C THR A 3 23.76 24.45 7.30
N ASP A 4 24.15 24.86 6.09
CA ASP A 4 23.29 25.70 5.22
C ASP A 4 23.15 25.17 3.78
N ASP A 5 23.51 23.92 3.46
CA ASP A 5 23.30 23.32 2.12
C ASP A 5 22.92 21.82 2.28
N GLU A 6 21.81 21.53 2.96
CA GLU A 6 21.20 20.20 2.95
C GLU A 6 19.80 20.35 2.35
N SER A 7 19.55 19.68 1.23
CA SER A 7 18.24 19.64 0.57
C SER A 7 17.18 19.16 1.55
N PHE A 8 16.00 19.79 1.52
CA PHE A 8 14.88 19.34 2.36
C PHE A 8 14.12 18.17 1.73
N HIS A 9 14.27 17.96 0.42
CA HIS A 9 13.58 16.89 -0.28
C HIS A 9 14.36 15.57 -0.13
N PRO A 10 13.70 14.44 0.23
CA PRO A 10 14.37 13.14 0.39
C PRO A 10 14.96 12.52 -0.88
N LEU A 11 14.96 13.24 -2.01
CA LEU A 11 15.55 12.82 -3.29
C LEU A 11 16.77 13.68 -3.64
N GLY A 12 17.23 14.53 -2.70
CA GLY A 12 18.45 15.32 -2.83
C GLY A 12 18.28 16.66 -3.55
N GLU A 13 19.37 17.43 -3.53
CA GLU A 13 19.46 18.80 -4.05
C GLU A 13 19.20 18.88 -5.56
N GLU A 14 19.69 17.91 -6.35
CA GLU A 14 19.45 17.88 -7.80
C GLU A 14 17.94 17.78 -8.12
N TRP A 15 17.19 17.02 -7.33
CA TRP A 15 15.74 16.90 -7.48
C TRP A 15 15.02 18.16 -7.00
N GLU A 16 15.49 18.76 -5.90
CA GLU A 16 14.96 20.04 -5.40
C GLU A 16 15.10 21.17 -6.43
N ASP A 17 16.28 21.30 -7.06
CA ASP A 17 16.54 22.26 -8.14
C ASP A 17 15.60 22.05 -9.33
N GLU A 18 15.31 20.79 -9.69
CA GLU A 18 14.39 20.47 -10.77
C GLU A 18 12.94 20.82 -10.40
N LEU A 19 12.54 20.54 -9.16
CA LEU A 19 11.23 20.91 -8.63
C LEU A 19 11.02 22.44 -8.63
N GLU A 20 12.04 23.21 -8.26
CA GLU A 20 12.02 24.67 -8.36
C GLU A 20 11.91 25.13 -9.82
N SER A 21 12.76 24.61 -10.71
CA SER A 21 12.68 24.89 -12.14
C SER A 21 11.32 24.52 -12.74
N MET A 22 10.71 23.46 -12.23
CA MET A 22 9.39 23.04 -12.63
C MET A 22 8.32 24.04 -12.19
N LEU A 23 8.40 24.60 -10.99
CA LEU A 23 7.48 25.65 -10.53
C LEU A 23 7.67 26.96 -11.32
N ASP A 24 8.91 27.29 -11.69
CA ASP A 24 9.23 28.47 -12.53
C ASP A 24 8.56 28.44 -13.92
N ASP A 25 8.21 27.25 -14.42
CA ASP A 25 7.45 27.09 -15.67
C ASP A 25 5.95 27.39 -15.52
N THR A 26 5.48 27.65 -14.29
CA THR A 26 4.09 28.01 -14.00
C THR A 26 3.91 29.53 -13.86
N GLU A 27 2.67 29.98 -13.70
CA GLU A 27 2.38 31.39 -13.39
C GLU A 27 2.42 31.72 -11.88
N TYR A 28 2.71 30.71 -11.06
CA TYR A 28 2.68 30.73 -9.60
C TYR A 28 4.07 30.99 -9.01
N ASP A 29 4.12 31.42 -7.74
CA ASP A 29 5.34 31.76 -7.02
C ASP A 29 6.10 30.48 -6.61
N SER A 30 7.28 30.28 -7.19
CA SER A 30 8.13 29.11 -6.92
C SER A 30 8.73 29.16 -5.51
N GLU A 31 9.13 30.34 -5.02
CA GLU A 31 9.70 30.53 -3.68
C GLU A 31 8.67 30.15 -2.60
N LEU A 32 7.42 30.61 -2.76
CA LEU A 32 6.33 30.25 -1.85
C LEU A 32 6.06 28.73 -1.91
N GLY A 33 6.03 28.14 -3.10
CA GLY A 33 5.78 26.71 -3.28
C GLY A 33 6.80 25.82 -2.60
N MET A 34 8.09 26.13 -2.78
CA MET A 34 9.19 25.38 -2.16
C MET A 34 9.18 25.53 -0.63
N LYS A 35 8.96 26.74 -0.13
CA LYS A 35 8.89 27.03 1.31
C LYS A 35 7.69 26.34 1.97
N MET A 36 6.53 26.32 1.31
CA MET A 36 5.35 25.58 1.78
C MET A 36 5.58 24.06 1.76
N ALA A 37 6.27 23.53 0.75
CA ALA A 37 6.60 22.12 0.67
C ALA A 37 7.49 21.66 1.82
N GLN A 38 8.56 22.42 2.10
CA GLN A 38 9.46 22.17 3.22
C GLN A 38 8.70 22.18 4.55
N ASP A 39 7.90 23.20 4.80
CA ASP A 39 7.14 23.27 6.05
C ASP A 39 6.04 22.21 6.13
N ALA A 40 5.44 21.78 5.02
CA ALA A 40 4.47 20.70 5.03
C ALA A 40 5.08 19.35 5.44
N MET A 41 6.34 19.07 5.05
CA MET A 41 7.09 17.92 5.57
C MET A 41 7.42 18.08 7.06
N ARG A 42 7.74 19.28 7.51
CA ARG A 42 7.89 19.56 8.96
C ARG A 42 6.58 19.37 9.73
N VAL A 43 5.42 19.55 9.08
CA VAL A 43 4.13 19.17 9.69
C VAL A 43 4.02 17.66 9.82
N THR A 44 4.41 16.88 8.81
CA THR A 44 4.34 15.41 8.88
C THR A 44 5.31 14.81 9.91
N GLU A 45 6.47 15.44 10.08
CA GLU A 45 7.44 15.08 11.13
C GLU A 45 6.99 15.51 12.54
N GLY A 46 5.92 16.31 12.65
CA GLY A 46 5.41 16.84 13.90
C GLY A 46 6.21 18.01 14.48
N GLU A 47 7.11 18.61 13.70
CA GLU A 47 7.87 19.81 14.09
C GLU A 47 7.04 21.10 13.99
N LEU A 48 5.98 21.09 13.17
CA LEU A 48 5.07 22.21 12.96
C LEU A 48 3.63 21.69 13.04
N SER A 49 2.72 22.41 13.69
CA SER A 49 1.30 22.03 13.65
C SER A 49 0.64 22.50 12.35
N GLU A 50 -0.35 21.76 11.86
CA GLU A 50 -1.09 22.11 10.63
C GLU A 50 -1.78 23.47 10.75
N ALA A 51 -2.33 23.78 11.93
CA ALA A 51 -2.91 25.10 12.23
C ALA A 51 -1.89 26.24 12.14
N GLU A 52 -0.68 26.06 12.66
CA GLU A 52 0.38 27.06 12.56
C GLU A 52 0.91 27.18 11.12
N PHE A 53 0.94 26.08 10.37
CA PHE A 53 1.29 26.07 8.96
C PHE A 53 0.29 26.87 8.13
N HIS A 54 -1.02 26.61 8.26
CA HIS A 54 -2.05 27.36 7.53
C HIS A 54 -2.05 28.84 7.92
N ASP A 55 -1.98 29.17 9.21
CA ASP A 55 -1.88 30.56 9.66
C ASP A 55 -0.64 31.27 9.10
N ARG A 56 0.50 30.57 9.00
CA ARG A 56 1.77 31.13 8.49
C ARG A 56 1.64 31.56 7.03
N TYR A 57 0.99 30.75 6.21
CA TYR A 57 0.93 30.94 4.76
C TYR A 57 -0.38 31.57 4.26
N HIS A 58 -1.36 31.79 5.13
CA HIS A 58 -2.68 32.26 4.73
C HIS A 58 -2.64 33.58 3.92
N GLU A 59 -1.89 34.58 4.39
CA GLU A 59 -1.82 35.88 3.70
C GLU A 59 -1.14 35.76 2.33
N GLU A 60 -0.04 35.01 2.22
CA GLU A 60 0.71 34.79 0.98
C GLU A 60 -0.14 33.99 -0.03
N VAL A 61 -0.83 32.93 0.42
CA VAL A 61 -1.73 32.12 -0.42
C VAL A 61 -2.94 32.92 -0.89
N MET A 62 -3.56 33.72 -0.03
CA MET A 62 -4.66 34.61 -0.44
C MET A 62 -4.21 35.68 -1.43
N GLU A 63 -2.98 36.18 -1.34
CA GLU A 63 -2.42 37.16 -2.29
C GLU A 63 -2.19 36.53 -3.66
N GLU A 64 -1.67 35.31 -3.71
CA GLU A 64 -1.34 34.61 -4.95
C GLU A 64 -2.56 34.00 -5.63
N PHE A 65 -3.33 33.18 -4.92
CA PHE A 65 -4.40 32.37 -5.49
C PHE A 65 -5.76 33.07 -5.42
N GLY A 66 -5.91 34.09 -4.56
CA GLY A 66 -7.17 34.77 -4.32
C GLY A 66 -8.17 34.00 -3.45
N GLU A 67 -7.82 32.77 -3.07
CA GLU A 67 -8.56 31.89 -2.19
C GLU A 67 -7.62 31.03 -1.36
N ASP A 68 -8.08 30.67 -0.17
CA ASP A 68 -7.43 29.71 0.72
C ASP A 68 -8.54 28.97 1.46
N GLU A 69 -8.87 27.79 0.95
CA GLU A 69 -9.93 26.95 1.51
C GLU A 69 -9.45 26.08 2.68
N ARG A 70 -8.16 26.19 3.05
CA ARG A 70 -7.59 25.43 4.15
C ARG A 70 -8.13 25.94 5.50
N PRO A 71 -8.30 25.05 6.50
CA PRO A 71 -8.87 25.47 7.78
C PRO A 71 -7.96 26.48 8.48
N THR A 72 -8.55 27.55 9.02
CA THR A 72 -7.82 28.52 9.85
C THR A 72 -7.56 27.95 11.24
N LYS A 73 -6.59 28.50 11.99
CA LYS A 73 -6.39 28.12 13.40
C LYS A 73 -7.65 28.27 14.27
N GLU A 74 -8.46 29.29 14.03
CA GLU A 74 -9.73 29.45 14.74
C GLU A 74 -10.70 28.29 14.44
N ALA A 75 -10.71 27.78 13.21
CA ALA A 75 -11.49 26.60 12.83
C ALA A 75 -10.95 25.32 13.50
N TYR A 76 -9.63 25.14 13.57
CA TYR A 76 -9.01 24.02 14.29
C TYR A 76 -9.30 24.07 15.79
N GLU A 77 -9.12 25.23 16.44
CA GLU A 77 -9.39 25.39 17.87
C GLU A 77 -10.86 25.15 18.19
N ALA A 78 -11.78 25.58 17.31
CA ALA A 78 -13.20 25.32 17.44
C ALA A 78 -13.53 23.82 17.31
N ALA A 79 -12.96 23.13 16.32
CA ALA A 79 -13.12 21.69 16.14
C ALA A 79 -12.60 20.90 17.37
N GLN A 80 -11.45 21.30 17.93
CA GLN A 80 -10.89 20.67 19.13
C GLN A 80 -11.75 20.89 20.38
N GLU A 81 -12.29 22.08 20.59
CA GLU A 81 -13.21 22.36 21.70
C GLU A 81 -14.53 21.59 21.55
N GLU A 82 -15.02 21.44 20.32
CA GLU A 82 -16.21 20.64 20.03
C GLU A 82 -15.96 19.14 20.28
N ALA A 83 -14.81 18.61 19.87
CA ALA A 83 -14.40 17.23 20.14
C ALA A 83 -14.26 16.97 21.65
N LYS A 84 -13.57 17.84 22.39
CA LYS A 84 -13.45 17.76 23.86
C LYS A 84 -14.81 17.85 24.55
N GLY A 85 -15.67 18.76 24.09
CA GLY A 85 -17.03 18.94 24.61
C GLY A 85 -17.94 17.74 24.34
N THR A 86 -17.71 17.01 23.25
CA THR A 86 -18.44 15.80 22.87
C THR A 86 -17.95 14.58 23.65
N ALA A 87 -16.63 14.41 23.79
CA ALA A 87 -16.03 13.39 24.64
C ALA A 87 -16.43 13.56 26.13
N SER A 88 -16.41 14.80 26.64
CA SER A 88 -16.86 15.12 28.01
C SER A 88 -18.35 14.83 28.21
N ARG A 89 -19.21 15.16 27.23
CA ARG A 89 -20.64 14.81 27.24
C ARG A 89 -20.90 13.30 27.17
N MET A 90 -20.05 12.55 26.46
CA MET A 90 -20.12 11.09 26.46
C MET A 90 -19.74 10.51 27.82
N LEU A 91 -18.63 10.97 28.42
CA LEU A 91 -18.17 10.54 29.74
C LEU A 91 -19.17 10.86 30.86
N ASP A 92 -19.78 12.06 30.86
CA ASP A 92 -20.84 12.43 31.82
C ASP A 92 -22.10 11.56 31.67
N LYS A 93 -22.34 10.97 30.49
CA LYS A 93 -23.46 10.05 30.22
C LYS A 93 -23.18 8.63 30.74
N PHE A 94 -21.92 8.30 31.04
CA PHE A 94 -21.51 7.04 31.66
C PHE A 94 -21.47 7.09 33.19
N ASP A 95 -21.56 8.27 33.81
CA ASP A 95 -21.58 8.45 35.28
C ASP A 95 -23.00 8.34 35.89
N GLY A 96 -23.93 7.69 35.17
CA GLY A 96 -25.31 7.45 35.59
C GLY A 96 -25.53 6.04 36.15
N ASP A 97 -25.65 5.95 37.47
CA ASP A 97 -26.15 4.84 38.33
C ASP A 97 -26.11 3.43 37.70
N GLY A 98 -25.05 2.69 38.04
CA GLY A 98 -24.75 1.39 37.47
C GLY A 98 -25.82 0.33 37.71
N ASP A 99 -26.48 -0.08 36.63
CA ASP A 99 -27.10 -1.41 36.47
C ASP A 99 -27.55 -1.65 35.01
N GLU A 100 -26.66 -1.52 34.01
CA GLU A 100 -26.93 -2.06 32.66
C GLU A 100 -25.67 -2.75 32.10
N THR A 101 -25.82 -3.96 31.56
CA THR A 101 -24.70 -4.74 31.00
C THR A 101 -24.29 -4.20 29.62
N ARG A 102 -22.97 -4.15 29.35
CA ARG A 102 -22.31 -3.63 28.12
C ARG A 102 -23.04 -3.94 26.80
N ARG A 103 -23.71 -5.09 26.69
CA ARG A 103 -24.43 -5.55 25.48
C ARG A 103 -25.72 -4.77 25.18
N GLU A 104 -26.38 -4.21 26.18
CA GLU A 104 -27.61 -3.43 26.01
C GLU A 104 -27.33 -1.96 25.69
N THR A 105 -26.19 -1.42 26.16
CA THR A 105 -25.72 -0.07 25.85
C THR A 105 -25.36 0.07 24.36
N MET A 106 -24.68 -0.93 23.79
CA MET A 106 -24.31 -0.95 22.36
C MET A 106 -25.54 -0.95 21.44
N LYS A 107 -26.63 -1.61 21.83
CA LYS A 107 -27.88 -1.65 21.04
C LYS A 107 -28.67 -0.34 21.02
N LYS A 108 -28.49 0.52 22.02
CA LYS A 108 -29.22 1.80 22.12
C LYS A 108 -28.49 2.96 21.42
N MET A 109 -27.22 2.79 21.06
CA MET A 109 -26.40 3.84 20.41
C MET A 109 -26.65 3.97 18.90
N GLY A 110 -27.08 2.91 18.22
CA GLY A 110 -27.22 2.87 16.75
C GLY A 110 -28.42 3.61 16.12
N VAL A 111 -28.98 4.66 16.74
CA VAL A 111 -30.18 5.35 16.19
C VAL A 111 -30.08 6.89 16.19
N GLY A 112 -28.95 7.52 16.57
CA GLY A 112 -28.98 8.93 16.99
C GLY A 112 -28.02 9.95 16.38
N ALA A 113 -26.96 9.59 15.65
CA ALA A 113 -25.88 10.54 15.33
C ALA A 113 -25.61 10.64 13.82
N ALA A 114 -26.38 11.49 13.13
CA ALA A 114 -26.11 11.90 11.76
C ALA A 114 -26.25 13.42 11.68
N ALA A 115 -25.19 14.16 12.02
CA ALA A 115 -25.01 15.57 11.65
C ALA A 115 -23.60 16.06 12.01
N VAL A 116 -22.96 16.69 11.02
CA VAL A 116 -21.74 17.53 11.06
C VAL A 116 -20.42 16.78 10.82
N GLY A 117 -19.95 16.88 9.58
CA GLY A 117 -18.55 16.64 9.18
C GLY A 117 -17.84 17.97 8.92
N MET A 118 -16.54 18.00 9.25
CA MET A 118 -15.43 18.74 8.64
C MET A 118 -14.23 18.73 9.61
N GLY A 119 -13.10 18.19 9.14
CA GLY A 119 -11.73 18.55 9.56
C GLY A 119 -11.30 18.20 10.99
N ALA A 120 -10.51 17.13 11.14
CA ALA A 120 -9.67 16.97 12.33
C ALA A 120 -8.46 16.04 12.08
N PHE A 121 -7.39 16.58 11.48
CA PHE A 121 -6.04 16.05 11.67
C PHE A 121 -5.21 16.98 12.57
N GLY A 122 -4.55 16.35 13.55
CA GLY A 122 -3.39 16.75 14.37
C GLY A 122 -3.25 18.16 14.98
N THR A 123 -3.24 18.27 16.32
CA THR A 123 -2.21 19.08 17.01
C THR A 123 -1.87 18.50 18.40
N VAL A 124 -0.57 18.39 18.70
CA VAL A 124 -0.02 18.29 20.06
C VAL A 124 0.01 19.68 20.73
N ALA A 125 -0.34 19.74 22.02
CA ALA A 125 -0.25 20.96 22.83
C ALA A 125 0.80 20.82 23.94
N ASP A 126 1.54 21.91 24.14
CA ASP A 126 2.83 22.00 24.84
C ASP A 126 2.75 22.19 26.37
N GLY A 127 3.74 21.61 27.08
CA GLY A 127 4.26 22.06 28.39
C GLY A 127 4.10 21.14 29.62
N PRO A 128 4.97 21.23 30.66
CA PRO A 128 6.42 21.48 30.68
C PRO A 128 7.23 20.30 31.26
N GLU A 129 8.53 20.28 30.94
CA GLU A 129 9.59 19.33 31.32
C GLU A 129 9.38 18.49 32.60
N GLN A 130 9.38 17.16 32.41
CA GLN A 130 10.07 16.22 33.28
C GLN A 130 10.41 14.94 32.52
N SER A 131 11.71 14.64 32.48
CA SER A 131 12.35 13.49 31.83
C SER A 131 11.60 12.17 32.01
N LEU A 132 11.52 11.36 30.95
CA LEU A 132 11.90 9.93 30.87
C LEU A 132 11.50 9.40 29.47
N ALA A 133 12.37 8.54 28.91
CA ALA A 133 12.29 7.75 27.68
C ALA A 133 11.00 7.84 26.84
N ALA A 134 11.17 8.14 25.54
CA ALA A 134 10.15 8.05 24.51
C ALA A 134 9.58 6.62 24.44
N GLU A 135 8.39 6.42 25.01
CA GLU A 135 7.49 5.33 24.68
C GLU A 135 6.43 5.90 23.72
N LYS A 136 6.32 5.30 22.52
CA LYS A 136 5.21 5.51 21.57
C LYS A 136 3.90 5.20 22.32
N GLY A 137 3.13 6.23 22.68
CA GLY A 137 1.87 6.12 23.44
C GLY A 137 0.62 6.25 22.55
N PRO A 138 -0.54 5.71 22.95
CA PRO A 138 -1.63 5.36 22.06
C PRO A 138 -2.51 6.55 21.62
N ARG A 139 -2.86 6.54 20.33
CA ARG A 139 -3.86 7.36 19.62
C ARG A 139 -5.26 7.04 20.14
N GLN A 140 -6.15 8.04 20.31
CA GLN A 140 -7.54 7.80 20.73
C GLN A 140 -8.56 8.39 19.75
N GLU A 141 -9.34 7.46 19.19
CA GLU A 141 -10.49 7.56 18.28
C GLU A 141 -11.63 8.45 18.81
N THR A 142 -12.06 9.46 18.06
CA THR A 142 -13.46 9.97 18.09
C THR A 142 -13.82 10.73 16.80
N THR A 143 -13.87 10.01 15.69
CA THR A 143 -14.93 10.08 14.67
C THR A 143 -15.46 8.64 14.59
N GLU A 144 -16.58 8.30 13.94
CA GLU A 144 -16.71 6.89 13.54
C GLU A 144 -15.50 6.68 12.62
N GLU A 145 -14.44 6.04 13.13
CA GLU A 145 -13.31 5.69 12.29
C GLU A 145 -13.91 4.86 11.19
N SER A 146 -13.72 5.29 9.94
CA SER A 146 -14.01 4.43 8.80
C SER A 146 -13.41 3.05 9.10
N ASP A 147 -14.24 2.02 9.03
CA ASP A 147 -13.81 0.62 9.16
C ASP A 147 -12.82 0.25 8.04
N THR A 148 -12.77 1.05 6.96
CA THR A 148 -11.91 0.85 5.80
C THR A 148 -10.76 1.86 5.76
N GLN A 149 -9.55 1.36 5.51
CA GLN A 149 -8.39 2.13 5.07
C GLN A 149 -7.71 1.36 3.93
N TRP A 150 -7.79 1.87 2.71
CA TRP A 150 -7.13 1.20 1.59
C TRP A 150 -5.61 1.33 1.65
N GLY A 151 -4.92 0.25 1.31
CA GLY A 151 -3.46 0.20 1.24
C GLY A 151 -2.94 -1.01 0.47
N MET A 152 -1.61 -1.10 0.37
CA MET A 152 -0.91 -2.19 -0.33
C MET A 152 0.19 -2.80 0.52
N THR A 153 0.40 -4.10 0.34
CA THR A 153 1.65 -4.77 0.69
C THR A 153 2.32 -5.23 -0.61
N ILE A 154 3.55 -4.76 -0.86
CA ILE A 154 4.27 -5.03 -2.11
C ILE A 154 5.53 -5.86 -1.83
N ASP A 155 5.56 -7.06 -2.36
CA ASP A 155 6.69 -7.99 -2.27
C ASP A 155 7.73 -7.75 -3.36
N LEU A 156 8.83 -7.10 -2.98
CA LEU A 156 9.91 -6.72 -3.89
C LEU A 156 10.75 -7.92 -4.34
N GLU A 157 10.83 -9.00 -3.55
CA GLU A 157 11.61 -10.19 -3.89
C GLU A 157 10.87 -11.09 -4.90
N ARG A 158 9.54 -10.94 -5.01
CA ARG A 158 8.73 -11.61 -6.04
C ARG A 158 8.60 -10.79 -7.30
N CYS A 159 8.80 -9.48 -7.25
CA CYS A 159 8.68 -8.62 -8.41
C CYS A 159 9.78 -8.94 -9.44
N ASP A 160 9.36 -9.30 -10.66
CA ASP A 160 10.26 -9.66 -11.77
C ASP A 160 10.54 -8.49 -12.73
N GLY A 161 10.03 -7.30 -12.44
CA GLY A 161 10.20 -6.13 -13.30
C GLY A 161 9.49 -6.25 -14.67
N CYS A 162 8.41 -7.04 -14.78
CA CYS A 162 7.69 -7.21 -16.05
C CYS A 162 6.87 -5.99 -16.52
N LEU A 163 6.71 -4.97 -15.67
CA LEU A 163 5.93 -3.74 -15.92
C LEU A 163 4.42 -3.94 -16.17
N SER A 164 3.88 -5.16 -16.02
CA SER A 164 2.45 -5.45 -16.23
C SER A 164 1.53 -4.59 -15.37
N CYS A 165 1.94 -4.31 -14.13
CA CYS A 165 1.20 -3.45 -13.21
C CYS A 165 1.08 -2.00 -13.73
N MET A 166 2.12 -1.47 -14.39
CA MET A 166 2.09 -0.13 -14.96
C MET A 166 1.22 -0.05 -16.20
N THR A 167 1.32 -1.04 -17.10
CA THR A 167 0.46 -1.14 -18.28
C THR A 167 -1.01 -1.26 -17.87
N ALA A 168 -1.32 -2.06 -16.85
CA ALA A 168 -2.67 -2.20 -16.33
C ALA A 168 -3.17 -0.90 -15.69
N CYS A 169 -2.34 -0.21 -14.90
CA CYS A 169 -2.69 1.09 -14.33
C CYS A 169 -2.99 2.13 -15.41
N SER A 170 -2.16 2.17 -16.47
CA SER A 170 -2.35 3.05 -17.62
C SER A 170 -3.66 2.76 -18.36
N GLN A 171 -3.96 1.48 -18.63
CA GLN A 171 -5.21 1.10 -19.31
C GLN A 171 -6.44 1.36 -18.45
N GLU A 172 -6.40 0.98 -17.18
CA GLU A 172 -7.51 1.13 -16.23
C GLU A 172 -7.90 2.60 -16.04
N ASN A 173 -6.90 3.48 -15.98
CA ASN A 173 -7.12 4.91 -15.77
C ASN A 173 -7.02 5.71 -17.07
N ASP A 174 -7.04 5.05 -18.23
CA ASP A 174 -6.94 5.66 -19.56
C ASP A 174 -5.83 6.73 -19.65
N LEU A 175 -4.64 6.50 -19.08
CA LEU A 175 -3.58 7.50 -19.03
C LEU A 175 -3.05 7.86 -20.42
N ASP A 176 -2.63 9.11 -20.64
CA ASP A 176 -1.97 9.50 -21.89
C ASP A 176 -0.67 8.73 -22.11
N GLN A 177 -0.24 8.62 -23.37
CA GLN A 177 1.01 7.93 -23.70
C GLN A 177 2.20 8.58 -22.99
N GLY A 178 2.97 7.74 -22.28
CA GLY A 178 4.09 8.20 -21.48
C GLY A 178 3.71 8.88 -20.18
N VAL A 179 2.50 8.68 -19.67
CA VAL A 179 2.10 9.06 -18.31
C VAL A 179 2.13 7.82 -17.42
N ASN A 180 2.95 7.88 -16.38
CA ASN A 180 3.08 6.82 -15.39
C ASN A 180 2.66 7.32 -14.01
N TRP A 181 1.72 6.61 -13.38
CA TRP A 181 1.26 6.88 -12.01
C TRP A 181 1.93 6.03 -10.95
N MET A 182 2.75 5.08 -11.38
CA MET A 182 3.63 4.26 -10.56
C MET A 182 4.86 3.91 -11.39
N TYR A 183 5.96 3.62 -10.72
CA TYR A 183 7.23 3.26 -11.36
C TYR A 183 7.70 1.90 -10.86
N VAL A 184 8.40 1.13 -11.70
CA VAL A 184 9.09 -0.10 -11.32
C VAL A 184 10.56 0.09 -11.63
N MET A 185 11.34 0.42 -10.61
CA MET A 185 12.74 0.78 -10.75
C MET A 185 13.59 -0.42 -10.36
N ALA A 186 14.40 -0.92 -11.29
CA ALA A 186 15.46 -1.86 -10.94
C ALA A 186 16.60 -1.07 -10.30
N TRP A 187 17.18 -1.55 -9.19
CA TRP A 187 18.30 -0.89 -8.53
C TRP A 187 19.41 -1.86 -8.18
N GLU A 188 20.64 -1.34 -8.22
CA GLU A 188 21.82 -2.01 -7.70
C GLU A 188 22.21 -1.39 -6.37
N ASP A 189 22.48 -2.23 -5.37
CA ASP A 189 23.06 -1.82 -4.10
C ASP A 189 24.07 -2.85 -3.63
N HIS A 190 25.24 -2.35 -3.28
CA HIS A 190 26.35 -3.15 -2.77
C HIS A 190 26.07 -3.76 -1.39
N ASN A 191 24.99 -3.36 -0.71
CA ASN A 191 24.53 -3.94 0.55
C ASN A 191 23.53 -5.09 0.35
N HIS A 192 23.06 -5.37 -0.87
CA HIS A 192 22.14 -6.47 -1.10
C HIS A 192 22.85 -7.84 -0.98
N HIS A 193 22.45 -8.63 0.01
CA HIS A 193 23.03 -9.95 0.33
C HIS A 193 22.53 -11.08 -0.60
N GLY A 194 21.98 -10.75 -1.77
CA GLY A 194 21.59 -11.72 -2.82
C GLY A 194 22.61 -11.86 -3.96
N ALA A 195 23.54 -10.90 -4.11
CA ALA A 195 24.66 -11.01 -5.03
C ALA A 195 25.63 -12.07 -4.48
N SER A 196 25.56 -13.29 -5.02
CA SER A 196 26.33 -14.43 -4.53
C SER A 196 27.78 -14.05 -4.21
N GLU A 197 28.31 -14.54 -3.09
CA GLU A 197 29.75 -14.52 -2.75
C GLU A 197 30.66 -15.23 -3.79
N SER A 198 30.12 -15.65 -4.94
CA SER A 198 30.90 -16.06 -6.09
C SER A 198 31.39 -14.83 -6.84
N GLY A 199 32.43 -14.21 -6.30
CA GLY A 199 33.21 -13.23 -7.04
C GLY A 199 33.52 -13.75 -8.44
N ASN A 200 33.27 -12.89 -9.43
CA ASN A 200 33.62 -13.03 -10.85
C ASN A 200 32.56 -13.71 -11.73
N THR A 201 31.58 -12.92 -12.19
CA THR A 201 30.86 -13.21 -13.45
C THR A 201 30.78 -11.94 -14.29
N ASP A 202 31.34 -12.02 -15.49
CA ASP A 202 31.25 -11.02 -16.55
C ASP A 202 29.78 -10.60 -16.77
N VAL A 203 29.51 -9.30 -16.62
CA VAL A 203 28.22 -8.61 -16.78
C VAL A 203 27.69 -8.61 -18.23
N ASN A 204 28.00 -9.62 -19.04
CA ASN A 204 27.74 -9.58 -20.49
C ASN A 204 27.30 -10.90 -21.14
N SER A 205 26.87 -11.94 -20.39
CA SER A 205 26.40 -13.16 -21.06
C SER A 205 25.16 -13.87 -20.54
N ASP A 206 24.59 -13.54 -19.38
CA ASP A 206 23.45 -14.29 -18.86
C ASP A 206 22.37 -13.35 -18.29
N PHE A 207 21.43 -12.93 -19.14
CA PHE A 207 20.20 -12.17 -18.82
C PHE A 207 19.20 -12.95 -17.94
N ASN A 208 19.65 -13.97 -17.19
CA ASN A 208 18.79 -14.99 -16.59
C ASN A 208 18.88 -15.05 -15.06
N ARG A 209 19.18 -13.92 -14.42
CA ARG A 209 19.21 -13.80 -12.98
C ARG A 209 18.53 -12.51 -12.53
N LEU A 210 17.21 -12.59 -12.39
CA LEU A 210 16.41 -11.65 -11.58
C LEU A 210 16.97 -11.47 -10.16
N SER A 211 17.87 -12.35 -9.70
CA SER A 211 18.60 -12.24 -8.43
C SER A 211 19.69 -11.16 -8.38
N ASP A 212 20.02 -10.51 -9.51
CA ASP A 212 21.12 -9.55 -9.58
C ASP A 212 20.67 -8.10 -9.34
N PHE A 213 19.36 -7.83 -9.35
CA PHE A 213 18.77 -6.50 -9.14
C PHE A 213 17.55 -6.58 -8.23
N ASN A 214 17.36 -5.58 -7.39
CA ASN A 214 16.13 -5.44 -6.62
C ASN A 214 15.15 -4.56 -7.41
N MET A 215 13.85 -4.85 -7.31
CA MET A 215 12.81 -4.05 -7.95
C MET A 215 12.12 -3.21 -6.89
N LEU A 216 12.07 -1.89 -7.04
CA LEU A 216 11.23 -1.01 -6.24
C LEU A 216 10.00 -0.59 -7.06
N VAL A 217 8.83 -1.09 -6.69
CA VAL A 217 7.55 -0.66 -7.25
C VAL A 217 7.04 0.54 -6.45
N ARG A 218 7.09 1.75 -7.00
CA ARG A 218 6.78 3.01 -6.28
C ARG A 218 5.49 3.67 -6.81
N PRO A 219 4.29 3.27 -6.32
CA PRO A 219 3.04 4.00 -6.57
C PRO A 219 2.90 5.20 -5.62
N CYS A 220 1.79 5.95 -5.72
CA CYS A 220 1.40 6.85 -4.62
C CYS A 220 1.20 6.04 -3.32
N GLN A 221 1.76 6.55 -2.22
CA GLN A 221 1.69 5.86 -0.92
C GLN A 221 0.38 6.13 -0.16
N HIS A 222 -0.52 6.99 -0.69
CA HIS A 222 -1.79 7.37 -0.07
C HIS A 222 -1.67 7.69 1.42
N CYS A 223 -0.66 8.50 1.77
CA CYS A 223 -0.29 8.85 3.14
C CYS A 223 -1.50 9.29 3.97
N THR A 224 -1.63 8.76 5.19
CA THR A 224 -2.65 9.27 6.12
C THR A 224 -2.30 10.65 6.66
N ASP A 225 -1.02 11.02 6.65
CA ASP A 225 -0.59 12.39 6.88
C ASP A 225 0.07 12.94 5.61
N ALA A 226 -0.77 13.38 4.68
CA ALA A 226 -0.35 13.74 3.33
C ALA A 226 0.18 15.19 3.25
N PRO A 227 1.49 15.42 3.04
CA PRO A 227 2.02 16.78 2.87
C PRO A 227 1.45 17.44 1.61
N CYS A 228 1.15 16.64 0.58
CA CYS A 228 0.55 17.10 -0.67
C CYS A 228 -0.88 17.64 -0.52
N GLU A 229 -1.62 17.24 0.51
CA GLU A 229 -2.95 17.78 0.86
C GLU A 229 -2.82 19.13 1.55
N LYS A 230 -1.93 19.23 2.56
CA LYS A 230 -1.68 20.45 3.34
C LYS A 230 -1.31 21.65 2.47
N VAL A 231 -0.52 21.43 1.42
CA VAL A 231 -0.06 22.51 0.52
C VAL A 231 -1.08 22.92 -0.54
N CYS A 232 -2.23 22.25 -0.66
CA CYS A 232 -3.20 22.54 -1.72
C CYS A 232 -4.09 23.74 -1.33
N PRO A 233 -3.98 24.90 -2.00
CA PRO A 233 -4.70 26.11 -1.59
C PRO A 233 -6.21 26.01 -1.85
N THR A 234 -6.62 25.25 -2.87
CA THR A 234 -8.02 25.07 -3.27
C THR A 234 -8.66 23.81 -2.69
N THR A 235 -7.93 23.06 -1.86
CA THR A 235 -8.36 21.75 -1.33
C THR A 235 -8.75 20.71 -2.41
N ALA A 236 -8.33 20.92 -3.67
CA ALA A 236 -8.47 19.92 -4.73
C ALA A 236 -7.83 18.59 -4.33
N ARG A 237 -6.67 18.63 -3.67
CA ARG A 237 -6.08 17.47 -3.01
C ARG A 237 -6.77 17.27 -1.66
N HIS A 238 -7.35 16.11 -1.43
CA HIS A 238 -8.07 15.79 -0.20
C HIS A 238 -7.98 14.30 0.11
N THR A 239 -8.13 13.94 1.38
CA THR A 239 -8.32 12.56 1.82
C THR A 239 -9.81 12.22 1.89
N ARG A 240 -10.21 11.07 1.32
CA ARG A 240 -11.58 10.57 1.36
C ARG A 240 -11.90 10.02 2.74
N ASP A 241 -12.90 10.58 3.42
CA ASP A 241 -13.22 10.23 4.81
C ASP A 241 -13.58 8.75 5.01
N LYS A 242 -14.29 8.15 4.05
CA LYS A 242 -14.85 6.79 4.17
C LYS A 242 -13.89 5.64 3.95
N ASP A 243 -12.66 5.90 3.47
CA ASP A 243 -11.70 4.84 3.14
C ASP A 243 -10.23 5.29 3.01
N GLY A 244 -9.94 6.56 3.30
CA GLY A 244 -8.60 7.10 3.39
C GLY A 244 -7.87 7.26 2.06
N LEU A 245 -8.56 7.23 0.91
CA LEU A 245 -7.92 7.53 -0.37
C LEU A 245 -7.56 9.02 -0.48
N VAL A 246 -6.28 9.32 -0.68
CA VAL A 246 -5.83 10.66 -1.08
C VAL A 246 -6.14 10.87 -2.56
N LEU A 247 -7.00 11.82 -2.92
CA LEU A 247 -7.49 12.03 -4.28
C LEU A 247 -7.21 13.47 -4.75
N THR A 248 -7.22 13.70 -6.07
CA THR A 248 -7.33 15.06 -6.64
C THR A 248 -8.71 15.22 -7.24
N ASP A 249 -9.41 16.28 -6.90
CA ASP A 249 -10.54 16.78 -7.67
C ASP A 249 -10.03 17.51 -8.91
N TYR A 250 -10.28 16.95 -10.09
CA TYR A 250 -9.83 17.48 -11.36
C TYR A 250 -10.56 18.76 -11.78
N ASP A 251 -11.77 19.00 -11.28
CA ASP A 251 -12.56 20.20 -11.60
C ASP A 251 -12.15 21.41 -10.73
N VAL A 252 -11.53 21.16 -9.57
CA VAL A 252 -11.06 22.18 -8.62
C VAL A 252 -9.55 22.42 -8.72
N CYS A 253 -8.79 21.47 -9.28
CA CYS A 253 -7.35 21.61 -9.40
C CYS A 253 -6.96 22.76 -10.34
N ILE A 254 -6.20 23.72 -9.82
CA ILE A 254 -5.71 24.89 -10.57
C ILE A 254 -4.31 24.69 -11.18
N GLY A 255 -3.70 23.52 -10.99
CA GLY A 255 -2.40 23.22 -11.59
C GLY A 255 -1.22 23.97 -11.01
N CYS A 256 -1.27 24.41 -9.74
CA CYS A 256 -0.15 25.14 -9.11
C CYS A 256 1.07 24.28 -8.78
N ARG A 257 0.92 22.96 -8.79
CA ARG A 257 2.00 21.96 -8.61
C ARG A 257 2.71 22.00 -7.25
N TYR A 258 2.19 22.74 -6.26
CA TYR A 258 2.70 22.71 -4.89
C TYR A 258 2.65 21.30 -4.28
N CYS A 259 1.60 20.53 -4.60
CA CYS A 259 1.51 19.12 -4.19
C CYS A 259 2.58 18.21 -4.82
N GLN A 260 3.17 18.62 -5.95
CA GLN A 260 4.25 17.88 -6.61
C GLN A 260 5.54 18.01 -5.80
N VAL A 261 5.88 19.23 -5.40
CA VAL A 261 7.11 19.52 -4.63
C VAL A 261 7.02 19.07 -3.16
N ALA A 262 5.81 19.03 -2.58
CA ALA A 262 5.62 18.57 -1.21
C ALA A 262 5.61 17.04 -1.07
N CYS A 263 5.59 16.29 -2.17
CA CYS A 263 5.48 14.84 -2.13
C CYS A 263 6.86 14.19 -2.05
N PRO A 264 7.23 13.55 -0.93
CA PRO A 264 8.58 13.00 -0.77
C PRO A 264 8.88 11.83 -1.71
N TYR A 265 7.86 11.26 -2.34
CA TYR A 265 7.96 10.08 -3.21
C TYR A 265 8.11 10.40 -4.70
N GLY A 266 7.94 11.67 -5.12
CA GLY A 266 8.05 12.05 -6.54
C GLY A 266 6.98 11.46 -7.47
N VAL A 267 5.85 10.99 -6.93
CA VAL A 267 4.82 10.20 -7.66
C VAL A 267 3.66 11.01 -8.24
N ASN A 268 3.68 12.33 -8.09
CA ASN A 268 2.68 13.22 -8.69
C ASN A 268 3.04 13.53 -10.14
N TYR A 269 2.03 13.56 -11.02
CA TYR A 269 2.16 13.89 -12.44
C TYR A 269 1.31 15.12 -12.79
N PHE A 270 1.87 16.08 -13.52
CA PHE A 270 1.14 17.22 -14.05
C PHE A 270 0.77 16.96 -15.51
N GLN A 271 -0.50 17.15 -15.88
CA GLN A 271 -0.95 16.96 -17.26
C GLN A 271 -0.55 18.16 -18.13
N TRP A 272 0.56 18.01 -18.85
CA TRP A 272 1.17 19.09 -19.65
C TRP A 272 0.43 19.40 -20.94
N ASP A 273 0.05 18.34 -21.64
CA ASP A 273 -0.51 18.39 -22.98
C ASP A 273 -2.03 18.21 -22.92
N ASP A 274 -2.70 18.59 -24.00
CA ASP A 274 -4.08 18.19 -24.19
C ASP A 274 -4.13 16.67 -24.41
N PRO A 275 -5.05 15.96 -23.73
CA PRO A 275 -5.28 14.54 -23.95
C PRO A 275 -5.36 14.15 -25.42
N ASP A 276 -4.74 13.03 -25.79
CA ASP A 276 -4.79 12.51 -27.18
C ASP A 276 -6.22 12.04 -27.57
N VAL A 277 -7.08 11.83 -26.58
CA VAL A 277 -8.52 11.53 -26.71
C VAL A 277 -9.31 12.71 -26.14
N ALA A 278 -10.35 13.16 -26.85
CA ALA A 278 -11.15 14.28 -26.37
C ALA A 278 -11.91 13.90 -25.08
N TYR A 279 -12.11 14.85 -24.16
CA TYR A 279 -12.80 14.62 -22.88
C TYR A 279 -14.19 13.97 -23.06
N GLU A 280 -14.93 14.38 -24.09
CA GLU A 280 -16.26 13.82 -24.42
C GLU A 280 -16.22 12.40 -24.99
N ASP A 281 -15.03 11.93 -25.37
CA ASP A 281 -14.75 10.61 -25.93
C ASP A 281 -13.95 9.73 -24.94
N ILE A 282 -13.73 10.18 -23.70
CA ILE A 282 -13.13 9.32 -22.67
C ILE A 282 -14.17 8.25 -22.34
N ASP A 283 -13.80 6.99 -22.61
CA ASP A 283 -14.60 5.83 -22.24
C ASP A 283 -14.65 5.77 -20.70
N GLY A 284 -15.81 6.02 -20.11
CA GLY A 284 -16.06 5.63 -18.72
C GLY A 284 -16.80 4.30 -18.66
N PHE A 285 -17.09 3.84 -17.45
CA PHE A 285 -17.78 2.57 -17.24
C PHE A 285 -19.28 2.81 -17.31
N GLU A 286 -20.04 1.99 -18.05
CA GLU A 286 -21.51 2.02 -17.98
C GLU A 286 -21.93 1.54 -16.58
N ASP A 287 -22.73 2.33 -15.86
CA ASP A 287 -23.26 1.90 -14.56
C ASP A 287 -24.12 0.63 -14.78
N PRO A 288 -23.83 -0.50 -14.11
CA PRO A 288 -24.63 -1.72 -14.27
C PRO A 288 -26.11 -1.54 -13.89
N GLU A 289 -26.41 -0.60 -12.99
CA GLU A 289 -27.75 -0.24 -12.56
C GLU A 289 -28.40 0.84 -13.44
N ASP A 290 -27.61 1.69 -14.09
CA ASP A 290 -28.04 2.69 -15.09
C ASP A 290 -27.11 2.74 -16.33
N PRO A 291 -27.35 1.89 -17.34
CA PRO A 291 -26.47 1.76 -18.51
C PRO A 291 -26.35 3.01 -19.39
N ASP A 292 -27.22 4.01 -19.18
CA ASP A 292 -27.13 5.31 -19.87
C ASP A 292 -26.20 6.30 -19.13
N GLU A 293 -25.72 5.95 -17.93
CA GLU A 293 -24.77 6.73 -17.13
C GLU A 293 -23.33 6.21 -17.32
N ILE A 294 -22.46 7.09 -17.81
CA ILE A 294 -21.01 6.88 -17.83
C ILE A 294 -20.45 7.28 -16.46
N THR A 295 -19.95 6.31 -15.70
CA THR A 295 -19.30 6.49 -14.41
C THR A 295 -17.78 6.46 -14.60
N HIS A 296 -17.17 7.64 -14.58
CA HIS A 296 -15.86 7.79 -13.94
C HIS A 296 -16.11 7.83 -12.43
N ALA A 297 -15.13 7.49 -11.58
CA ALA A 297 -15.26 7.73 -10.15
C ALA A 297 -15.47 9.23 -9.96
N LYS A 298 -16.72 9.56 -9.61
CA LYS A 298 -17.11 10.85 -9.10
C LYS A 298 -17.15 10.68 -7.59
N TYR A 299 -16.38 11.47 -6.85
CA TYR A 299 -16.41 11.45 -5.38
C TYR A 299 -17.87 11.57 -4.87
N GLU A 300 -18.14 11.07 -3.66
CA GLU A 300 -19.40 10.77 -2.92
C GLU A 300 -20.62 11.73 -3.04
N HIS A 301 -20.55 12.77 -3.87
CA HIS A 301 -21.63 13.67 -4.23
C HIS A 301 -21.83 13.85 -5.74
N GLY A 302 -21.28 12.98 -6.59
CA GLY A 302 -21.61 12.94 -8.03
C GLY A 302 -21.10 14.13 -8.85
N GLU A 303 -20.21 14.95 -8.29
CA GLU A 303 -19.78 16.23 -8.88
C GLU A 303 -18.28 16.38 -9.10
N ARG A 304 -17.43 15.46 -8.62
CA ARG A 304 -15.96 15.66 -8.61
C ARG A 304 -15.24 14.52 -9.27
N TRP A 305 -14.69 14.77 -10.44
CA TRP A 305 -13.92 13.80 -11.20
C TRP A 305 -12.55 13.55 -10.54
N VAL A 306 -12.25 12.30 -10.15
CA VAL A 306 -11.05 11.96 -9.35
C VAL A 306 -10.21 10.82 -9.90
N ASP A 307 -10.64 10.15 -10.96
CA ASP A 307 -9.97 9.00 -11.57
C ASP A 307 -9.90 9.13 -13.10
N SER A 308 -9.35 8.13 -13.78
CA SER A 308 -9.09 8.22 -15.22
C SER A 308 -8.16 9.41 -15.58
N ARG A 309 -8.11 9.73 -16.88
CA ARG A 309 -7.21 10.73 -17.47
C ARG A 309 -7.53 12.15 -17.03
N ALA A 310 -6.64 12.77 -16.27
CA ALA A 310 -6.81 14.17 -15.88
C ALA A 310 -6.75 15.14 -17.09
N PRO A 311 -7.48 16.27 -17.07
CA PRO A 311 -7.35 17.34 -18.07
C PRO A 311 -5.98 17.98 -18.08
N ARG A 312 -5.65 18.65 -19.18
CA ARG A 312 -4.51 19.55 -19.25
C ARG A 312 -4.56 20.57 -18.10
N GLY A 313 -3.42 20.74 -17.43
CA GLY A 313 -3.27 21.67 -16.31
C GLY A 313 -3.62 21.07 -14.95
N VAL A 314 -4.00 19.78 -14.87
CA VAL A 314 -4.41 19.15 -13.62
C VAL A 314 -3.34 18.20 -13.08
N MET A 315 -3.23 18.15 -11.75
CA MET A 315 -2.37 17.21 -11.04
C MET A 315 -3.05 15.85 -10.88
N SER A 316 -2.38 14.80 -11.33
CA SER A 316 -2.83 13.42 -11.23
C SER A 316 -1.77 12.52 -10.60
N LYS A 317 -2.16 11.34 -10.15
CA LYS A 317 -1.31 10.33 -9.51
C LYS A 317 -2.09 9.02 -9.43
N CYS A 318 -1.44 7.93 -9.03
CA CYS A 318 -2.15 6.72 -8.63
C CYS A 318 -3.26 7.05 -7.62
N THR A 319 -4.46 6.54 -7.87
CA THR A 319 -5.66 6.79 -7.07
C THR A 319 -6.18 5.55 -6.34
N MET A 320 -5.48 4.41 -6.46
CA MET A 320 -5.92 3.09 -5.98
C MET A 320 -7.26 2.63 -6.58
N CYS A 321 -7.51 2.99 -7.84
CA CYS A 321 -8.67 2.55 -8.64
C CYS A 321 -10.02 2.78 -7.91
N PRO A 322 -10.38 4.03 -7.56
CA PRO A 322 -11.55 4.31 -6.75
C PRO A 322 -12.86 3.81 -7.39
N SER A 323 -12.96 3.76 -8.72
CA SER A 323 -14.09 3.13 -9.42
C SER A 323 -14.29 1.64 -9.06
N MET A 324 -13.22 0.90 -8.78
CA MET A 324 -13.32 -0.46 -8.27
C MET A 324 -13.77 -0.46 -6.81
N GLN A 325 -13.19 0.41 -5.96
CA GLN A 325 -13.52 0.48 -4.53
C GLN A 325 -14.94 0.98 -4.25
N ASP A 326 -15.50 1.75 -5.18
CA ASP A 326 -16.86 2.27 -5.11
C ASP A 326 -17.88 1.27 -5.69
N GLY A 327 -17.46 0.07 -6.09
CA GLY A 327 -18.31 -0.99 -6.65
C GLY A 327 -18.82 -0.71 -8.06
N LYS A 328 -18.40 0.39 -8.69
CA LYS A 328 -18.88 0.82 -10.03
C LYS A 328 -18.49 -0.15 -11.15
N GLN A 329 -17.46 -0.95 -10.92
CA GLN A 329 -17.03 -2.00 -11.84
C GLN A 329 -17.38 -3.43 -11.38
N GLY A 330 -18.31 -3.55 -10.43
CA GLY A 330 -18.71 -4.82 -9.82
C GLY A 330 -18.22 -4.94 -8.37
N GLU A 331 -19.09 -5.43 -7.49
CA GLU A 331 -18.79 -5.67 -6.07
C GLU A 331 -17.63 -6.66 -5.89
N GLU A 332 -17.43 -7.57 -6.86
CA GLU A 332 -16.32 -8.52 -6.87
C GLU A 332 -14.95 -7.88 -7.07
N LYS A 333 -14.90 -6.62 -7.52
CA LYS A 333 -13.65 -5.86 -7.69
C LYS A 333 -13.33 -4.96 -6.49
N VAL A 334 -14.23 -4.82 -5.53
CA VAL A 334 -13.97 -4.03 -4.32
C VAL A 334 -12.86 -4.71 -3.53
N GLY A 335 -11.87 -3.93 -3.11
CA GLY A 335 -10.69 -4.45 -2.42
C GLY A 335 -9.63 -5.03 -3.34
N THR A 336 -9.73 -4.86 -4.67
CA THR A 336 -8.61 -5.12 -5.60
C THR A 336 -8.25 -3.89 -6.44
N THR A 337 -7.14 -3.94 -7.15
CA THR A 337 -6.72 -2.91 -8.11
C THR A 337 -6.28 -3.54 -9.43
N ALA A 338 -6.29 -2.74 -10.50
CA ALA A 338 -5.78 -3.18 -11.80
C ALA A 338 -4.32 -3.65 -11.75
N CYS A 339 -3.47 -2.98 -10.96
CA CYS A 339 -2.06 -3.35 -10.82
C CYS A 339 -1.85 -4.66 -10.06
N GLU A 340 -2.65 -4.96 -9.05
CA GLU A 340 -2.67 -6.26 -8.37
C GLU A 340 -3.16 -7.37 -9.31
N THR A 341 -4.34 -7.19 -9.92
CA THR A 341 -4.96 -8.19 -10.81
C THR A 341 -4.03 -8.57 -11.97
N ALA A 342 -3.27 -7.60 -12.48
CA ALA A 342 -2.37 -7.81 -13.60
C ALA A 342 -0.98 -8.31 -13.21
N CYS A 343 -0.65 -8.50 -11.92
CA CYS A 343 0.69 -8.84 -11.46
C CYS A 343 0.94 -10.37 -11.47
N PRO A 344 1.64 -10.94 -12.47
CA PRO A 344 1.79 -12.40 -12.55
C PRO A 344 2.54 -13.02 -11.36
N PRO A 345 3.59 -12.38 -10.79
CA PRO A 345 4.25 -12.90 -9.59
C PRO A 345 3.45 -12.81 -8.29
N ASN A 346 2.27 -12.17 -8.31
CA ASN A 346 1.49 -11.79 -7.11
C ASN A 346 2.31 -10.91 -6.14
N ALA A 347 3.11 -10.00 -6.67
CA ALA A 347 3.95 -9.11 -5.87
C ALA A 347 3.15 -7.98 -5.19
N ILE A 348 1.97 -7.61 -5.71
CA ILE A 348 1.15 -6.53 -5.14
C ILE A 348 -0.07 -7.18 -4.48
N GLN A 349 -0.29 -6.90 -3.21
CA GLN A 349 -1.50 -7.26 -2.47
C GLN A 349 -2.21 -5.97 -2.07
N PHE A 350 -3.47 -5.79 -2.44
CA PHE A 350 -4.26 -4.60 -2.11
C PHE A 350 -5.50 -4.98 -1.32
N GLY A 351 -5.93 -4.09 -0.42
CA GLY A 351 -7.08 -4.34 0.44
C GLY A 351 -7.14 -3.38 1.62
N ASN A 352 -8.07 -3.64 2.53
CA ASN A 352 -8.26 -2.83 3.72
C ASN A 352 -7.21 -3.18 4.78
N VAL A 353 -6.26 -2.28 5.02
CA VAL A 353 -5.16 -2.53 5.97
C VAL A 353 -5.59 -2.48 7.45
N LYS A 354 -6.85 -2.13 7.73
CA LYS A 354 -7.46 -2.30 9.06
C LYS A 354 -8.08 -3.68 9.27
N ASP A 355 -8.42 -4.38 8.19
CA ASP A 355 -8.89 -5.76 8.27
C ASP A 355 -7.69 -6.70 8.34
N GLU A 356 -7.55 -7.42 9.45
CA GLU A 356 -6.53 -8.44 9.65
C GLU A 356 -6.68 -9.60 8.64
N ALA A 357 -7.90 -9.86 8.15
CA ALA A 357 -8.18 -10.94 7.21
C ALA A 357 -7.83 -10.60 5.75
N SER A 358 -7.61 -9.33 5.44
CA SER A 358 -7.31 -8.88 4.07
C SER A 358 -5.96 -9.37 3.57
N ASP A 359 -5.83 -9.50 2.26
CA ASP A 359 -4.59 -9.91 1.60
C ASP A 359 -3.36 -9.09 1.99
N PRO A 360 -3.36 -7.74 1.98
CA PRO A 360 -2.19 -6.97 2.40
C PRO A 360 -1.83 -7.19 3.88
N SER A 361 -2.81 -7.36 4.78
CA SER A 361 -2.57 -7.62 6.20
C SER A 361 -1.96 -9.01 6.42
N GLN A 362 -2.53 -10.05 5.80
CA GLN A 362 -2.01 -11.41 5.84
C GLN A 362 -0.60 -11.49 5.25
N HIS A 363 -0.34 -10.78 4.15
CA HIS A 363 0.98 -10.76 3.52
C HIS A 363 2.02 -10.03 4.38
N ARG A 364 1.62 -8.97 5.10
CA ARG A 364 2.49 -8.22 6.02
C ARG A 364 2.80 -8.98 7.30
N GLU A 365 1.79 -9.59 7.92
CA GLU A 365 1.90 -10.22 9.25
C GLU A 365 2.47 -11.63 9.18
N TYR A 366 2.20 -12.35 8.10
CA TYR A 366 2.64 -13.72 7.89
C TYR A 366 3.32 -13.91 6.52
N PRO A 367 4.36 -13.12 6.18
CA PRO A 367 4.90 -13.06 4.82
C PRO A 367 5.35 -14.43 4.30
N THR A 368 6.12 -15.17 5.09
CA THR A 368 6.60 -16.51 4.75
C THR A 368 5.45 -17.51 4.51
N LYS A 369 4.43 -17.50 5.38
CA LYS A 369 3.24 -18.37 5.22
C LYS A 369 2.45 -17.99 3.98
N SER A 370 2.17 -16.69 3.81
CA SER A 370 1.39 -16.16 2.69
C SER A 370 2.06 -16.42 1.35
N ARG A 371 3.38 -16.26 1.25
CA ARG A 371 4.17 -16.66 0.08
C ARG A 371 4.10 -18.17 -0.19
N ALA A 372 4.21 -18.99 0.86
CA ALA A 372 4.12 -20.44 0.73
C ALA A 372 2.73 -20.87 0.23
N VAL A 373 1.66 -20.26 0.76
CA VAL A 373 0.27 -20.47 0.29
C VAL A 373 0.14 -20.11 -1.18
N ILE A 374 0.62 -18.93 -1.60
CA ILE A 374 0.54 -18.48 -2.99
C ILE A 374 1.32 -19.43 -3.93
N ASN A 375 2.52 -19.85 -3.54
CA ASN A 375 3.34 -20.78 -4.34
C ASN A 375 2.69 -22.16 -4.46
N LEU A 376 2.14 -22.67 -3.35
CA LEU A 376 1.71 -24.05 -3.26
C LEU A 376 0.30 -24.27 -3.81
N ASN A 377 -0.60 -23.29 -3.63
CA ASN A 377 -2.03 -23.46 -3.92
C ASN A 377 -2.35 -23.92 -5.34
N THR A 378 -1.57 -23.52 -6.35
CA THR A 378 -1.81 -23.93 -7.74
C THR A 378 -1.29 -25.32 -8.07
N ASP A 379 -0.38 -25.83 -7.26
CA ASP A 379 0.38 -27.05 -7.54
C ASP A 379 -0.13 -28.25 -6.72
N ILE A 380 -0.88 -28.00 -5.64
CA ILE A 380 -1.49 -29.06 -4.83
C ILE A 380 -2.77 -29.61 -5.48
N PRO A 381 -2.99 -30.93 -5.37
CA PRO A 381 -4.22 -31.55 -5.84
C PRO A 381 -5.39 -31.23 -4.90
N SER A 382 -6.60 -31.16 -5.47
CA SER A 382 -7.82 -30.97 -4.68
C SER A 382 -8.09 -32.15 -3.74
N ALA A 383 -8.83 -31.91 -2.65
CA ALA A 383 -9.29 -32.97 -1.73
C ALA A 383 -9.96 -34.16 -2.44
N ASP A 384 -10.78 -33.92 -3.47
CA ASP A 384 -11.45 -34.97 -4.26
C ASP A 384 -10.46 -35.95 -4.93
N VAL A 385 -9.27 -35.48 -5.31
CA VAL A 385 -8.21 -36.31 -5.90
C VAL A 385 -7.60 -37.21 -4.83
N VAL A 386 -7.43 -36.69 -3.60
CA VAL A 386 -6.96 -37.48 -2.46
C VAL A 386 -7.96 -38.59 -2.14
N ASP A 387 -9.23 -38.24 -1.93
CA ASP A 387 -10.32 -39.17 -1.59
C ASP A 387 -10.52 -40.28 -2.62
N SER A 388 -10.22 -39.99 -3.89
CA SER A 388 -10.40 -40.94 -5.00
C SER A 388 -9.24 -41.93 -5.16
N ASN A 389 -8.05 -41.60 -4.66
CA ASN A 389 -6.82 -42.33 -4.97
C ASN A 389 -6.11 -42.93 -3.75
N VAL A 390 -6.34 -42.40 -2.55
CA VAL A 390 -5.71 -42.88 -1.31
C VAL A 390 -6.63 -43.87 -0.58
N SER A 391 -6.05 -44.91 0.03
CA SER A 391 -6.79 -45.92 0.79
C SER A 391 -6.52 -45.85 2.29
N ASP A 392 -7.52 -46.26 3.10
CA ASP A 392 -7.41 -46.30 4.56
C ASP A 392 -6.17 -47.09 5.04
N GLY A 393 -5.28 -46.39 5.76
CA GLY A 393 -4.09 -46.99 6.37
C GLY A 393 -2.89 -47.15 5.43
N ASP A 394 -2.89 -46.46 4.29
CA ASP A 394 -1.70 -46.30 3.46
C ASP A 394 -0.58 -45.58 4.24
N SER A 395 0.68 -45.87 3.89
CA SER A 395 1.79 -45.03 4.35
C SER A 395 1.80 -43.71 3.57
N LEU A 396 2.45 -42.70 4.12
CA LEU A 396 2.60 -41.41 3.45
C LEU A 396 3.20 -41.57 2.03
N GLU A 397 4.24 -42.40 1.89
CA GLU A 397 4.88 -42.63 0.60
C GLU A 397 3.94 -43.32 -0.41
N ALA A 398 3.10 -44.25 0.06
CA ALA A 398 2.12 -44.92 -0.78
C ALA A 398 0.99 -43.96 -1.23
N ALA A 399 0.55 -43.07 -0.35
CA ALA A 399 -0.43 -42.04 -0.67
C ALA A 399 0.11 -41.03 -1.70
N ILE A 400 1.35 -40.56 -1.52
CA ILE A 400 2.04 -39.68 -2.48
C ILE A 400 2.15 -40.38 -3.84
N GLU A 401 2.66 -41.62 -3.88
CA GLU A 401 2.80 -42.38 -5.14
C GLU A 401 1.44 -42.60 -5.84
N ALA A 402 0.35 -42.81 -5.08
CA ALA A 402 -0.98 -42.97 -5.64
C ALA A 402 -1.48 -41.68 -6.31
N ILE A 403 -1.29 -40.53 -5.66
CA ILE A 403 -1.72 -39.23 -6.18
C ILE A 403 -0.85 -38.78 -7.36
N ASP A 404 0.48 -38.86 -7.23
CA ASP A 404 1.47 -38.51 -8.26
C ASP A 404 1.30 -39.35 -9.54
N SER A 405 0.72 -40.56 -9.43
CA SER A 405 0.44 -41.40 -10.60
C SER A 405 -0.74 -40.93 -11.46
N THR A 406 -1.48 -39.90 -11.02
CA THR A 406 -2.59 -39.31 -11.79
C THR A 406 -2.07 -38.35 -12.86
N GLU A 407 -2.80 -38.17 -13.97
CA GLU A 407 -2.33 -37.28 -15.05
C GLU A 407 -2.34 -35.79 -14.66
N ASP A 408 -3.00 -35.45 -13.54
CA ASP A 408 -3.31 -34.07 -13.13
C ASP A 408 -2.57 -33.65 -11.84
N ALA A 409 -1.64 -34.46 -11.30
CA ALA A 409 -0.89 -34.14 -10.09
C ALA A 409 0.61 -34.47 -10.23
N ASP A 410 1.46 -33.58 -9.72
CA ASP A 410 2.92 -33.75 -9.58
C ASP A 410 3.26 -33.55 -8.09
N LEU A 411 2.75 -34.46 -7.25
CA LEU A 411 2.81 -34.33 -5.79
C LEU A 411 4.07 -35.00 -5.26
N ASP A 412 4.86 -34.26 -4.49
CA ASP A 412 6.01 -34.81 -3.77
C ASP A 412 5.92 -34.64 -2.25
N ALA A 413 6.87 -35.25 -1.54
CA ALA A 413 6.93 -35.19 -0.08
C ALA A 413 7.22 -33.77 0.45
N ASP A 414 7.92 -32.93 -0.32
CA ASP A 414 8.20 -31.56 0.08
C ASP A 414 6.93 -30.71 0.00
N MET A 415 6.10 -30.86 -1.05
CA MET A 415 4.79 -30.21 -1.13
C MET A 415 3.88 -30.58 0.05
N VAL A 416 3.82 -31.87 0.41
CA VAL A 416 3.07 -32.31 1.61
C VAL A 416 3.66 -31.69 2.88
N ALA A 417 4.99 -31.59 2.98
CA ALA A 417 5.66 -30.98 4.13
C ALA A 417 5.31 -29.50 4.27
N ILE A 418 5.29 -28.74 3.16
CA ILE A 418 4.89 -27.33 3.14
C ILE A 418 3.40 -27.19 3.47
N ALA A 419 2.52 -28.01 2.89
CA ALA A 419 1.10 -28.00 3.21
C ALA A 419 0.85 -28.24 4.70
N LYS A 420 1.54 -29.25 5.26
CA LYS A 420 1.48 -29.56 6.70
C LYS A 420 2.05 -28.44 7.56
N ALA A 421 3.12 -27.78 7.12
CA ALA A 421 3.69 -26.63 7.81
C ALA A 421 2.73 -25.43 7.82
N ILE A 422 2.04 -25.16 6.70
CA ILE A 422 0.97 -24.15 6.61
C ILE A 422 -0.13 -24.49 7.61
N GLU A 423 -0.57 -25.75 7.66
CA GLU A 423 -1.61 -26.20 8.59
C GLU A 423 -1.21 -26.03 10.06
N ILE A 424 0.03 -26.38 10.42
CA ILE A 424 0.58 -26.17 11.77
C ILE A 424 0.59 -24.67 12.13
N ARG A 425 1.07 -23.80 11.23
CA ARG A 425 1.18 -22.35 11.47
C ARG A 425 -0.18 -21.63 11.39
N SER A 426 -1.18 -22.21 10.73
CA SER A 426 -2.52 -21.63 10.62
C SER A 426 -3.36 -21.82 11.88
N ARG A 427 -3.04 -22.80 12.73
CA ARG A 427 -3.70 -23.03 14.02
C ARG A 427 -3.51 -21.88 15.02
N GLU A 428 -2.59 -20.95 14.76
CA GLU A 428 -2.31 -19.77 15.59
C GLU A 428 -3.16 -18.54 15.23
N SER A 429 -3.71 -18.44 14.01
CA SER A 429 -4.56 -17.32 13.59
C SER A 429 -6.01 -17.78 13.46
N GLU A 430 -6.86 -17.44 14.45
CA GLU A 430 -8.33 -17.61 14.36
C GLU A 430 -8.99 -16.55 13.45
N THR A 431 -8.23 -15.97 12.51
CA THR A 431 -8.74 -14.98 11.57
C THR A 431 -9.57 -15.71 10.51
N GLU A 432 -10.87 -15.81 10.78
CA GLU A 432 -11.85 -16.25 9.78
C GLU A 432 -11.93 -15.20 8.66
N PRO A 433 -12.16 -15.61 7.40
CA PRO A 433 -12.41 -14.67 6.31
C PRO A 433 -13.55 -13.72 6.69
N GLY A 434 -13.32 -12.41 6.63
CA GLY A 434 -14.37 -11.41 6.83
C GLY A 434 -15.48 -11.50 5.77
N ASP A 435 -16.66 -10.95 6.08
CA ASP A 435 -17.82 -10.94 5.17
C ASP A 435 -17.64 -9.95 3.97
N GLY A 436 -16.49 -9.30 3.84
CA GLY A 436 -16.16 -8.41 2.73
C GLY A 436 -14.65 -8.13 2.63
N GLU A 437 -14.23 -7.70 1.44
CA GLU A 437 -12.87 -7.26 1.06
C GLU A 437 -11.86 -8.39 0.76
N ASN A 438 -10.98 -8.16 -0.23
CA ASN A 438 -10.07 -9.13 -0.88
C ASN A 438 -9.24 -9.95 0.12
N ASN A 439 -9.61 -11.22 0.27
CA ASN A 439 -9.03 -12.20 1.19
C ASN A 439 -8.58 -13.48 0.45
N SER A 440 -8.15 -13.32 -0.81
CA SER A 440 -7.75 -14.42 -1.69
C SER A 440 -6.65 -15.31 -1.08
N ILE A 441 -5.78 -14.76 -0.22
CA ILE A 441 -4.74 -15.51 0.49
C ILE A 441 -5.38 -16.49 1.48
N LEU A 442 -6.42 -16.09 2.21
CA LEU A 442 -7.12 -16.99 3.13
C LEU A 442 -7.93 -18.05 2.38
N GLU A 443 -8.54 -17.71 1.25
CA GLU A 443 -9.22 -18.69 0.38
C GLU A 443 -8.24 -19.74 -0.18
N LYS A 444 -7.07 -19.29 -0.65
CA LYS A 444 -5.97 -20.17 -1.09
C LYS A 444 -5.44 -21.02 0.08
N GLN A 445 -5.31 -20.42 1.26
CA GLN A 445 -4.92 -21.15 2.48
C GLN A 445 -5.92 -22.26 2.78
N GLN A 446 -7.22 -21.98 2.70
CA GLN A 446 -8.25 -22.99 2.91
C GLN A 446 -8.12 -24.15 1.93
N THR A 447 -7.82 -23.90 0.66
CA THR A 447 -7.60 -24.96 -0.34
C THR A 447 -6.44 -25.88 0.08
N VAL A 448 -5.35 -25.31 0.60
CA VAL A 448 -4.22 -26.08 1.16
C VAL A 448 -4.65 -26.89 2.39
N LEU A 449 -5.42 -26.30 3.29
CA LEU A 449 -5.89 -26.97 4.50
C LEU A 449 -6.86 -28.12 4.18
N GLU A 450 -7.72 -27.96 3.18
CA GLU A 450 -8.63 -29.01 2.70
C GLU A 450 -7.85 -30.20 2.13
N PHE A 451 -6.79 -29.95 1.36
CA PHE A 451 -5.88 -31.01 0.88
C PHE A 451 -5.23 -31.78 2.05
N VAL A 452 -4.64 -31.07 3.03
CA VAL A 452 -4.01 -31.72 4.19
C VAL A 452 -5.03 -32.53 4.98
N THR A 453 -6.21 -31.96 5.23
CA THR A 453 -7.28 -32.61 5.98
C THR A 453 -7.74 -33.90 5.30
N ALA A 454 -7.90 -33.88 3.97
CA ALA A 454 -8.25 -35.08 3.21
C ALA A 454 -7.17 -36.16 3.32
N LEU A 455 -5.89 -35.77 3.27
CA LEU A 455 -4.78 -36.72 3.41
C LEU A 455 -4.73 -37.35 4.81
N GLU A 456 -5.04 -36.56 5.85
CA GLU A 456 -5.09 -37.03 7.25
C GLU A 456 -6.23 -38.00 7.56
N GLU A 457 -7.27 -38.07 6.73
CA GLU A 457 -8.31 -39.10 6.85
C GLU A 457 -7.74 -40.51 6.62
N TYR A 458 -6.74 -40.62 5.73
CA TYR A 458 -6.16 -41.89 5.30
C TYR A 458 -4.79 -42.19 5.90
N VAL A 459 -3.99 -41.14 6.17
CA VAL A 459 -2.59 -41.22 6.60
C VAL A 459 -2.38 -40.48 7.93
N ASP A 460 -1.72 -41.14 8.89
CA ASP A 460 -1.30 -40.49 10.15
C ASP A 460 -0.06 -39.61 9.93
N LEU A 461 -0.27 -38.34 9.54
CA LEU A 461 0.79 -37.34 9.36
C LEU A 461 1.46 -36.92 10.70
N GLU A 462 0.90 -37.30 11.85
CA GLU A 462 1.52 -37.06 13.15
C GLU A 462 2.47 -38.18 13.58
N SER A 463 2.48 -39.31 12.87
CA SER A 463 3.36 -40.43 13.14
C SER A 463 4.84 -40.05 13.03
N GLU A 464 5.70 -40.68 13.84
CA GLU A 464 7.16 -40.46 13.82
C GLU A 464 7.74 -40.69 12.42
N SER A 465 7.27 -41.72 11.71
CA SER A 465 7.66 -41.99 10.33
C SER A 465 7.24 -40.90 9.35
N ALA A 466 6.02 -40.37 9.46
CA ALA A 466 5.58 -39.29 8.57
C ALA A 466 6.37 -38.00 8.85
N ARG A 467 6.63 -37.68 10.12
CA ARG A 467 7.43 -36.50 10.48
C ARG A 467 8.88 -36.59 10.01
N GLU A 468 9.49 -37.78 10.06
CA GLU A 468 10.83 -38.01 9.50
C GLU A 468 10.81 -37.84 7.96
N THR A 469 9.82 -38.40 7.27
CA THR A 469 9.67 -38.24 5.81
C THR A 469 9.44 -36.78 5.40
N LEU A 470 8.66 -36.03 6.18
CA LEU A 470 8.38 -34.61 5.96
C LEU A 470 9.45 -33.68 6.56
N ASP A 471 10.54 -34.22 7.14
CA ASP A 471 11.60 -33.46 7.83
C ASP A 471 11.08 -32.44 8.86
N LEU A 472 9.99 -32.81 9.55
CA LEU A 472 9.35 -32.03 10.61
C LEU A 472 9.76 -32.52 12.02
N ASP A 473 10.72 -33.44 12.10
CA ASP A 473 11.24 -34.02 13.35
C ASP A 473 12.63 -33.47 13.76
N GLN A 474 13.26 -32.64 12.92
CA GLN A 474 14.63 -32.14 13.15
C GLN A 474 14.78 -31.25 14.40
N VAL A 475 13.68 -30.73 14.94
CA VAL A 475 13.67 -29.76 16.04
C VAL A 475 12.71 -30.21 17.14
N ASP A 476 13.04 -29.91 18.40
CA ASP A 476 12.22 -30.28 19.56
C ASP A 476 10.80 -29.66 19.55
N ASN A 477 10.58 -28.62 18.73
CA ASN A 477 9.27 -27.95 18.58
C ASN A 477 8.78 -28.07 17.13
N LEU A 478 7.60 -28.68 16.96
CA LEU A 478 6.93 -28.85 15.67
C LEU A 478 6.58 -27.51 14.99
N GLU A 479 6.22 -26.49 15.76
CA GLU A 479 5.93 -25.14 15.22
C GLU A 479 7.19 -24.51 14.62
N ASN A 480 8.34 -24.66 15.29
CA ASN A 480 9.62 -24.16 14.79
C ASN A 480 10.06 -24.95 13.55
N ALA A 481 9.86 -26.27 13.52
CA ALA A 481 10.16 -27.08 12.36
C ALA A 481 9.30 -26.67 11.15
N ALA A 482 8.00 -26.43 11.36
CA ALA A 482 7.10 -25.90 10.34
C ALA A 482 7.57 -24.53 9.83
N GLN A 483 7.87 -23.60 10.74
CA GLN A 483 8.38 -22.27 10.38
C GLN A 483 9.65 -22.37 9.52
N ILE A 484 10.65 -23.16 9.93
CA ILE A 484 11.89 -23.37 9.17
C ILE A 484 11.60 -23.94 7.77
N ARG A 485 10.66 -24.89 7.65
CA ARG A 485 10.26 -25.44 6.35
C ARG A 485 9.66 -24.37 5.44
N LEU A 486 8.79 -23.51 5.98
CA LEU A 486 8.21 -22.42 5.20
C LEU A 486 9.29 -21.41 4.79
N GLU A 487 10.21 -21.05 5.68
CA GLU A 487 11.32 -20.12 5.38
C GLU A 487 12.24 -20.67 4.29
N GLN A 488 12.54 -21.98 4.31
CA GLN A 488 13.34 -22.63 3.27
C GLN A 488 12.64 -22.66 1.91
N TYR A 489 11.31 -22.75 1.90
CA TYR A 489 10.52 -22.86 0.68
C TYR A 489 10.16 -21.49 0.08
N ALA A 490 9.81 -20.51 0.93
CA ALA A 490 9.22 -19.25 0.53
C ALA A 490 10.05 -18.01 0.95
N GLY A 491 11.14 -18.20 1.68
CA GLY A 491 11.96 -17.12 2.23
C GLY A 491 11.35 -16.47 3.47
N ASP A 492 12.14 -15.59 4.09
CA ASP A 492 11.76 -14.78 5.24
C ASP A 492 12.11 -13.32 4.96
N PRO A 493 11.23 -12.58 4.27
CA PRO A 493 11.55 -11.22 3.89
C PRO A 493 11.45 -10.28 5.08
N SER A 494 12.35 -9.30 5.15
CA SER A 494 12.13 -8.12 5.97
C SER A 494 10.92 -7.31 5.47
N SER A 495 10.39 -6.42 6.31
CA SER A 495 9.39 -5.45 5.89
C SER A 495 9.81 -4.03 6.24
N PHE A 496 9.38 -3.06 5.45
CA PHE A 496 9.63 -1.64 5.68
C PHE A 496 8.55 -0.76 5.06
N GLN A 497 8.48 0.50 5.50
CA GLN A 497 7.72 1.55 4.86
C GLN A 497 8.69 2.55 4.23
N LEU A 498 8.45 2.94 2.98
CA LEU A 498 9.36 3.83 2.26
C LEU A 498 9.32 5.23 2.91
N LEU A 499 10.50 5.73 3.30
CA LEU A 499 10.68 7.03 3.96
C LEU A 499 9.80 7.19 5.23
N GLU A 500 9.75 6.15 6.08
CA GLU A 500 8.98 6.16 7.34
C GLU A 500 9.38 7.33 8.25
N ASP A 501 10.64 7.74 8.20
CA ASP A 501 11.25 8.83 8.97
C ASP A 501 10.66 10.22 8.63
N VAL A 502 10.13 10.42 7.42
CA VAL A 502 9.44 11.67 7.02
C VAL A 502 8.08 11.83 7.72
N GLY A 503 7.57 10.77 8.34
CA GLY A 503 6.37 10.83 9.18
C GLY A 503 5.04 10.94 8.41
N THR A 504 5.04 10.70 7.09
CA THR A 504 3.82 10.74 6.27
C THR A 504 2.80 9.63 6.61
N ASN A 505 3.23 8.59 7.33
CA ASN A 505 2.49 7.38 7.65
C ASN A 505 1.84 6.76 6.38
N PRO A 506 2.67 6.17 5.50
CA PRO A 506 2.25 5.64 4.21
C PRO A 506 1.37 4.40 4.37
N ASN A 507 0.40 4.24 3.47
CA ASN A 507 -0.48 3.06 3.40
C ASN A 507 0.07 1.97 2.47
N VAL A 508 1.36 2.01 2.16
CA VAL A 508 2.05 0.99 1.37
C VAL A 508 3.19 0.44 2.21
N THR A 509 3.19 -0.88 2.41
CA THR A 509 4.26 -1.62 3.08
C THR A 509 4.99 -2.45 2.06
N TYR A 510 6.31 -2.56 2.19
CA TYR A 510 7.14 -3.36 1.30
C TYR A 510 7.66 -4.59 2.03
N LEU A 511 7.73 -5.73 1.33
CA LEU A 511 8.48 -6.90 1.77
C LEU A 511 9.76 -7.01 0.94
N GLY A 512 10.87 -7.36 1.59
CA GLY A 512 12.19 -7.43 1.01
C GLY A 512 13.14 -6.37 1.57
N THR A 513 14.23 -6.15 0.87
CA THR A 513 15.29 -5.22 1.28
C THR A 513 14.93 -3.79 0.89
N GLN A 514 14.98 -2.86 1.85
CA GLN A 514 14.88 -1.43 1.57
C GLN A 514 16.09 -0.96 0.74
N PRO A 515 15.88 -0.15 -0.31
CA PRO A 515 16.99 0.46 -1.04
C PRO A 515 17.90 1.25 -0.09
N GLY A 516 19.20 0.94 -0.13
CA GLY A 516 20.20 1.70 0.61
C GLY A 516 20.37 3.13 0.06
N PRO A 517 21.04 4.02 0.81
CA PRO A 517 21.22 5.42 0.43
C PRO A 517 22.09 5.65 -0.81
N GLU A 518 22.81 4.62 -1.26
CA GLU A 518 23.63 4.65 -2.49
C GLU A 518 22.98 3.86 -3.64
N ALA A 519 21.71 3.45 -3.46
CA ALA A 519 20.96 2.70 -4.45
C ALA A 519 20.62 3.59 -5.65
N HIS A 520 21.24 3.29 -6.78
CA HIS A 520 20.97 3.95 -8.04
C HIS A 520 20.17 3.02 -8.94
N GLN A 521 19.30 3.61 -9.73
CA GLN A 521 18.52 2.84 -10.68
C GLN A 521 19.43 2.31 -11.80
N VAL A 522 19.15 1.08 -12.21
CA VAL A 522 19.81 0.37 -13.29
C VAL A 522 18.78 -0.07 -14.33
N GLU A 523 19.27 -0.52 -15.48
CA GLU A 523 18.39 -1.03 -16.53
C GLU A 523 17.76 -2.37 -16.09
N GLY A 524 16.43 -2.37 -15.94
CA GLY A 524 15.66 -3.55 -15.58
C GLY A 524 15.52 -4.57 -16.72
N PRO A 525 14.91 -5.73 -16.45
CA PRO A 525 14.72 -6.80 -17.43
C PRO A 525 13.74 -6.41 -18.56
N THR A 526 12.80 -5.52 -18.26
CA THR A 526 11.88 -4.93 -19.23
C THR A 526 12.12 -3.43 -19.27
N LYS A 527 12.31 -2.87 -20.45
CA LYS A 527 12.45 -1.41 -20.59
C LYS A 527 11.10 -0.76 -20.77
N TYR A 528 10.96 0.46 -20.29
CA TYR A 528 9.77 1.27 -20.52
C TYR A 528 9.48 1.52 -22.01
N GLU A 529 10.51 1.62 -22.86
CA GLU A 529 10.34 1.73 -24.32
C GLU A 529 9.67 0.51 -24.96
N ASP A 530 9.88 -0.68 -24.39
CA ASP A 530 9.36 -1.93 -24.96
C ASP A 530 7.85 -2.10 -24.71
N VAL A 531 7.28 -1.31 -23.79
CA VAL A 531 5.87 -1.36 -23.38
C VAL A 531 5.14 -0.02 -23.59
N ASP A 532 5.73 0.89 -24.37
CA ASP A 532 5.18 2.23 -24.67
C ASP A 532 4.89 3.09 -23.40
N LEU A 533 5.63 2.87 -22.31
CA LEU A 533 5.50 3.58 -21.03
C LEU A 533 6.67 4.54 -20.75
N LEU A 534 7.25 5.13 -21.81
CA LEU A 534 8.29 6.13 -21.68
C LEU A 534 7.73 7.39 -21.02
N ASP A 535 8.07 7.64 -19.75
CA ASP A 535 7.66 8.88 -19.09
C ASP A 535 8.27 10.07 -19.84
N LYS A 536 7.47 11.09 -20.17
CA LYS A 536 7.99 12.36 -20.70
C LYS A 536 8.96 13.05 -19.71
N ARG A 537 9.04 12.59 -18.46
CA ARG A 537 9.94 13.03 -17.37
C ARG A 537 11.08 12.05 -17.06
N GLN A 538 11.29 11.00 -17.86
CA GLN A 538 12.15 9.86 -17.51
C GLN A 538 13.57 10.19 -17.07
N GLU A 539 14.16 11.30 -17.53
CA GLU A 539 15.60 11.53 -17.39
C GLU A 539 16.11 11.60 -15.92
N TYR A 540 15.24 11.75 -14.91
CA TYR A 540 15.65 12.01 -13.51
C TYR A 540 15.11 11.04 -12.46
N LEU A 541 13.86 10.56 -12.57
CA LEU A 541 13.41 9.42 -11.74
C LEU A 541 14.29 8.18 -11.98
N ASP A 542 14.89 8.10 -13.17
CA ASP A 542 15.80 7.03 -13.58
C ASP A 542 17.22 7.10 -12.98
N LYS A 543 17.54 8.10 -12.14
CA LYS A 543 18.88 8.27 -11.57
C LYS A 543 19.01 7.74 -10.14
N GLU A 544 18.03 7.98 -9.27
CA GLU A 544 18.09 7.61 -7.84
C GLU A 544 16.80 6.92 -7.37
N THR A 545 16.96 5.83 -6.61
CA THR A 545 15.83 5.01 -6.14
C THR A 545 15.21 5.60 -4.87
N VAL A 546 16.07 6.13 -4.00
CA VAL A 546 15.80 6.89 -2.76
C VAL A 546 16.97 7.86 -2.58
N GLY A 547 16.76 9.05 -2.01
CA GLY A 547 17.85 10.01 -1.77
C GLY A 547 18.51 9.82 -0.39
N HIS A 548 19.55 10.63 -0.15
CA HIS A 548 20.36 10.58 1.06
C HIS A 548 19.75 11.41 2.20
N VAL A 549 19.40 10.77 3.32
CA VAL A 549 19.05 11.45 4.58
C VAL A 549 20.19 11.22 5.58
N ASP A 550 20.87 12.29 6.01
CA ASP A 550 22.08 12.20 6.83
C ASP A 550 21.77 11.74 8.27
N GLY A 551 22.09 10.48 8.59
CA GLY A 551 22.31 10.04 9.98
C GLY A 551 21.35 8.99 10.57
N VAL A 552 20.37 8.51 9.82
CA VAL A 552 19.52 7.38 10.23
C VAL A 552 19.69 6.26 9.21
N SER A 553 19.96 5.04 9.69
CA SER A 553 19.88 3.84 8.85
C SER A 553 18.43 3.75 8.39
N LEU A 554 18.20 3.99 7.09
CA LEU A 554 17.00 3.55 6.39
C LEU A 554 16.96 2.02 6.42
#